data_AF-A0A2V5UDG8-F1
#
_entry.id   AF-A0A2V5UDG8-F1
#
_cell.length_a   1.000
_cell.length_b   1.000
_cell.length_c   1.000
_cell.angle_alpha   90.00
_cell.angle_beta   90.00
_cell.angle_gamma   90.00
#
_symmetry.space_group_name_H-M   'P 1'
#
loop_
_entity.id
_entity.type
_entity.pdbx_description
1 polymer ?
#
loop_
_entity_poly.entity_id
_entity_poly.type
_entity_poly.pdbx_seq_one_letter_code
_entity_poly.pdbx_strand_id
1 'polypeptide(L)'
;EHLALNDCSLSFEWKYPKIDINKIGIEERGKFRIEGELSIEGRRLGGMIRLGLTREYLDWLPNPEQVFSRKQNGYLWTNVRLFGTIDDPGQDLSPRIIELFKQSPGAYFRLLFRQFEGWLKRGFGGD
;
A
#
# COMPACT_ATOMS: atom_id res chain seq x y z
N GLU A 1 -1.03 -11.88 15.12
CA GLU A 1 -2.01 -10.77 14.97
C GLU A 1 -2.84 -11.00 13.73
N HIS A 2 -4.17 -11.00 13.86
CA HIS A 2 -5.13 -11.14 12.76
C HIS A 2 -5.49 -9.75 12.21
N LEU A 3 -5.51 -9.59 10.88
CA LEU A 3 -6.02 -8.40 10.22
C LEU A 3 -7.55 -8.35 10.39
N ALA A 4 -8.07 -7.27 10.97
CA ALA A 4 -9.50 -7.00 11.04
C ALA A 4 -9.86 -6.02 9.91
N LEU A 5 -9.83 -6.51 8.67
CA LEU A 5 -10.19 -5.69 7.51
C LEU A 5 -11.66 -5.28 7.63
N ASN A 6 -11.89 -3.98 7.70
CA ASN A 6 -13.23 -3.37 7.73
C ASN A 6 -13.77 -3.16 6.31
N ASP A 7 -12.88 -2.90 5.36
CA ASP A 7 -13.19 -2.78 3.94
C ASP A 7 -12.13 -3.52 3.13
N CYS A 8 -12.58 -4.28 2.13
CA CYS A 8 -11.73 -4.94 1.14
C CYS A 8 -12.53 -5.04 -0.16
N SER A 9 -12.37 -4.03 -1.00
CA SER A 9 -13.05 -3.90 -2.28
C SER A 9 -12.03 -3.71 -3.40
N LEU A 10 -12.29 -4.36 -4.53
CA LEU A 10 -11.55 -4.16 -5.77
C LEU A 10 -12.49 -4.42 -6.93
N SER A 11 -12.28 -3.71 -8.04
CA SER A 11 -12.93 -3.99 -9.32
C SER A 11 -11.84 -4.34 -10.32
N PHE A 12 -12.07 -5.30 -11.20
CA PHE A 12 -11.12 -5.60 -12.27
C PHE A 12 -11.83 -5.66 -13.62
N GLU A 13 -11.13 -5.23 -14.66
CA GLU A 13 -11.57 -5.25 -16.04
C GLU A 13 -10.52 -5.99 -16.87
N TRP A 14 -10.95 -7.05 -17.56
CA TRP A 14 -10.06 -7.84 -18.39
C TRP A 14 -10.08 -7.31 -19.83
N LYS A 15 -8.94 -6.80 -20.28
CA LYS A 15 -8.68 -6.34 -21.66
C LYS A 15 -7.47 -7.06 -22.21
N TYR A 16 -7.64 -8.31 -22.63
CA TYR A 16 -6.53 -9.16 -23.09
C TYR A 16 -5.53 -8.40 -23.99
N PRO A 17 -4.21 -8.43 -23.71
CA PRO A 17 -3.51 -9.22 -22.67
C PRO A 17 -3.35 -8.53 -21.30
N LYS A 18 -4.10 -7.45 -21.05
CA LYS A 18 -4.04 -6.60 -19.85
C LYS A 18 -5.23 -6.84 -18.91
N ILE A 19 -4.99 -6.71 -17.60
CA ILE A 19 -6.00 -6.69 -16.55
C ILE A 19 -5.85 -5.35 -15.83
N ASP A 20 -6.90 -4.55 -15.84
CA ASP A 20 -6.96 -3.28 -15.12
C ASP A 20 -7.71 -3.49 -13.80
N ILE A 21 -7.02 -3.33 -12.68
CA ILE A 21 -7.57 -3.35 -11.33
C ILE A 21 -7.83 -1.92 -10.90
N ASN A 22 -9.08 -1.58 -10.73
CA ASN A 22 -9.54 -0.25 -10.36
C ASN A 22 -10.24 -0.28 -9.02
N LYS A 23 -10.37 0.90 -8.39
CA LYS A 23 -11.14 1.08 -7.15
C LYS A 23 -10.68 0.13 -6.05
N ILE A 24 -9.36 -0.06 -5.92
CA ILE A 24 -8.81 -0.79 -4.77
C ILE A 24 -9.16 0.04 -3.54
N GLY A 25 -9.85 -0.56 -2.59
CA GLY A 25 -10.25 0.03 -1.32
C GLY A 25 -10.00 -0.99 -0.22
N ILE A 26 -9.01 -0.75 0.61
CA ILE A 26 -8.69 -1.62 1.74
C ILE A 26 -8.61 -0.74 2.96
N GLU A 27 -9.29 -1.13 4.02
CA GLU A 27 -9.27 -0.38 5.26
C GLU A 27 -9.21 -1.32 6.45
N GLU A 28 -8.28 -1.03 7.36
CA GLU A 28 -8.43 -1.39 8.76
C GLU A 28 -8.68 -0.10 9.54
N ARG A 29 -9.93 0.08 9.94
CA ARG A 29 -10.42 1.35 10.47
C ARG A 29 -9.62 1.74 11.70
N GLY A 30 -9.10 2.97 11.68
CA GLY A 30 -8.26 3.51 12.76
C GLY A 30 -6.77 3.17 12.65
N LYS A 31 -6.35 2.35 11.66
CA LYS A 31 -4.94 2.04 11.43
C LYS A 31 -4.46 2.52 10.07
N PHE A 32 -5.01 1.94 9.00
CA PHE A 32 -4.57 2.22 7.65
C PHE A 32 -5.70 2.11 6.64
N ARG A 33 -5.50 2.80 5.52
CA ARG A 33 -6.35 2.73 4.33
C ARG A 33 -5.51 2.73 3.07
N ILE A 34 -5.84 1.90 2.11
CA ILE A 34 -5.16 1.82 0.81
C ILE A 34 -6.19 2.08 -0.27
N GLU A 35 -5.89 3.02 -1.15
CA GLU A 35 -6.73 3.35 -2.29
C GLU A 35 -5.93 3.44 -3.56
N GLY A 36 -6.38 2.86 -4.67
CA GLY A 36 -5.66 3.04 -5.92
C GLY A 36 -6.12 2.20 -7.09
N GLU A 37 -5.22 2.14 -8.06
CA GLU A 37 -5.39 1.43 -9.31
C GLU A 37 -4.09 0.75 -9.71
N LEU A 38 -4.22 -0.44 -10.26
CA LEU A 38 -3.12 -1.26 -10.72
C LEU A 38 -3.47 -1.84 -12.09
N SER A 39 -2.44 -2.13 -12.85
CA SER A 39 -2.55 -2.82 -14.12
C SER A 39 -1.57 -3.97 -14.13
N ILE A 40 -2.03 -5.06 -14.72
CA ILE A 40 -1.24 -6.26 -14.93
C ILE A 40 -1.25 -6.55 -16.42
N GLU A 41 -0.08 -6.65 -17.04
CA GLU A 41 0.06 -7.08 -18.43
C GLU A 41 1.04 -8.24 -18.49
N GLY A 42 0.54 -9.42 -18.87
CA GLY A 42 1.28 -10.67 -18.70
C GLY A 42 1.60 -10.93 -17.23
N ARG A 43 2.88 -10.75 -16.83
CA ARG A 43 3.34 -10.83 -15.42
C ARG A 43 3.79 -9.50 -14.85
N ARG A 44 3.73 -8.42 -15.62
CA ARG A 44 4.24 -7.11 -15.20
C ARG A 44 3.16 -6.41 -14.40
N LEU A 45 3.50 -6.01 -13.18
CA LEU A 45 2.65 -5.20 -12.32
C LEU A 45 3.05 -3.73 -12.48
N GLY A 46 2.07 -2.84 -12.57
CA GLY A 46 2.32 -1.40 -12.58
C GLY A 46 1.10 -0.60 -12.17
N GLY A 47 1.29 0.42 -11.33
CA GLY A 47 0.23 1.38 -11.03
C GLY A 47 0.57 2.25 -9.83
N MET A 48 -0.46 2.91 -9.30
CA MET A 48 -0.31 3.81 -8.16
C MET A 48 -1.35 3.48 -7.11
N ILE A 49 -0.88 3.41 -5.87
CA ILE A 49 -1.73 3.36 -4.70
C ILE A 49 -1.46 4.58 -3.82
N ARG A 50 -2.43 4.89 -2.98
CA ARG A 50 -2.37 5.88 -1.93
C ARG A 50 -2.44 5.13 -0.62
N LEU A 51 -1.43 5.31 0.22
CA LEU A 51 -1.38 4.74 1.56
C LEU A 51 -1.73 5.82 2.57
N GLY A 52 -2.84 5.62 3.26
CA GLY A 52 -3.33 6.43 4.36
C GLY A 52 -3.00 5.75 5.70
N LEU A 53 -2.38 6.48 6.62
CA LEU A 53 -2.10 6.02 7.99
C LEU A 53 -2.64 7.02 9.00
N THR A 54 -3.12 6.55 10.16
CA THR A 54 -3.47 7.46 11.26
C THR A 54 -2.21 8.05 11.90
N ARG A 55 -2.35 9.21 12.56
CA ARG A 55 -1.22 9.96 13.15
C ARG A 55 -0.41 9.09 14.12
N GLU A 56 -1.08 8.25 14.90
CA GLU A 56 -0.46 7.33 15.88
C GLU A 56 0.55 6.37 15.23
N TYR A 57 0.30 5.92 13.99
CA TYR A 57 1.22 5.07 13.23
C TYR A 57 2.36 5.85 12.58
N LEU A 58 2.37 7.18 12.73
CA LEU A 58 3.37 8.09 12.18
C LEU A 58 4.11 8.86 13.28
N ASP A 59 3.81 8.64 14.56
CA ASP A 59 4.49 9.30 15.69
C ASP A 59 6.00 9.03 15.73
N TRP A 60 6.44 7.90 15.17
CA TRP A 60 7.85 7.54 15.04
C TRP A 60 8.59 8.32 13.93
N LEU A 61 7.86 8.96 13.02
CA LEU A 61 8.40 9.61 11.83
C LEU A 61 8.61 11.10 12.10
N PRO A 62 9.85 11.62 12.11
CA PRO A 62 10.08 13.05 12.23
C PRO A 62 9.51 13.77 11.00
N ASN A 63 8.65 14.77 11.22
CA ASN A 63 7.96 15.55 10.18
C ASN A 63 7.16 14.67 9.19
N PRO A 64 6.13 13.94 9.65
CA PRO A 64 5.38 13.01 8.81
C PRO A 64 4.71 13.71 7.62
N GLU A 65 4.45 15.00 7.74
CA GLU A 65 3.82 15.84 6.73
C GLU A 65 4.69 16.06 5.48
N GLN A 66 6.01 15.83 5.56
CA GLN A 66 6.88 15.88 4.37
C GLN A 66 6.68 14.67 3.45
N VAL A 67 6.24 13.55 4.02
CA VAL A 67 6.03 12.28 3.31
C VAL A 67 4.55 12.08 3.02
N PHE A 68 3.73 12.31 4.05
CA PHE A 68 2.30 12.21 4.02
C PHE A 68 1.71 13.62 3.95
N SER A 69 1.81 14.22 2.77
CA SER A 69 1.48 15.63 2.54
C SER A 69 -0.02 15.92 2.55
N ARG A 70 -0.87 14.88 2.44
CA ARG A 70 -2.32 15.04 2.35
C ARG A 70 -3.03 14.43 3.56
N LYS A 71 -3.86 15.22 4.24
CA LYS A 71 -4.73 14.74 5.34
C LYS A 71 -6.17 14.63 4.87
N GLN A 72 -6.79 13.46 4.97
CA GLN A 72 -8.18 13.23 4.57
C GLN A 72 -8.76 12.04 5.33
N ASN A 73 -10.04 12.15 5.76
CA ASN A 73 -10.79 11.09 6.44
C ASN A 73 -10.08 10.49 7.68
N GLY A 74 -9.33 11.32 8.41
CA GLY A 74 -8.56 10.87 9.59
C GLY A 74 -7.20 10.23 9.28
N TYR A 75 -6.86 10.07 8.00
CA TYR A 75 -5.59 9.51 7.56
C TYR A 75 -4.67 10.59 6.97
N LEU A 76 -3.37 10.37 7.15
CA LEU A 76 -2.28 11.05 6.46
C LEU A 76 -1.86 10.17 5.28
N TRP A 77 -1.88 10.73 4.08
CA TRP A 77 -1.79 10.02 2.81
C TRP A 77 -0.48 10.31 2.08
N THR A 78 0.08 9.26 1.49
CA THR A 78 1.21 9.34 0.56
C THR A 78 0.92 8.51 -0.69
N ASN A 79 1.52 8.89 -1.82
CA ASN A 79 1.43 8.13 -3.06
C ASN A 79 2.57 7.12 -3.11
N VAL A 80 2.26 5.89 -3.52
CA VAL A 80 3.23 4.81 -3.68
C VAL A 80 3.07 4.24 -5.08
N ARG A 81 4.13 4.29 -5.87
CA ARG A 81 4.16 3.62 -7.16
C ARG A 81 4.46 2.14 -6.93
N LEU A 82 3.62 1.26 -7.47
CA LEU A 82 3.88 -0.17 -7.54
C LEU A 82 4.38 -0.53 -8.94
N PHE A 83 5.37 -1.41 -9.01
CA PHE A 83 6.00 -1.85 -10.26
C PHE A 83 6.55 -3.28 -10.10
N GLY A 84 7.24 -3.80 -11.12
CA GLY A 84 7.90 -5.11 -11.05
C GLY A 84 6.99 -6.19 -11.62
N THR A 85 6.90 -7.32 -10.92
CA THR A 85 6.08 -8.45 -11.33
C THR A 85 5.03 -8.79 -10.28
N ILE A 86 4.08 -9.64 -10.65
CA ILE A 86 3.09 -10.18 -9.71
C ILE A 86 3.78 -10.96 -8.58
N ASP A 87 4.86 -11.67 -8.87
CA ASP A 87 5.62 -12.50 -7.91
C ASP A 87 6.55 -11.67 -7.02
N ASP A 88 7.16 -10.65 -7.61
CA ASP A 88 8.10 -9.73 -6.97
C ASP A 88 7.64 -8.29 -7.22
N PRO A 89 6.59 -7.85 -6.50
CA PRO A 89 6.09 -6.49 -6.61
C PRO A 89 7.08 -5.51 -5.97
N GLY A 90 7.65 -4.64 -6.79
CA GLY A 90 8.43 -3.49 -6.36
C GLY A 90 7.56 -2.31 -5.96
N GLN A 91 8.08 -1.46 -5.09
CA GLN A 91 7.43 -0.21 -4.70
C GLN A 91 8.43 0.94 -4.59
N ASP A 92 7.96 2.14 -4.90
CA ASP A 92 8.70 3.39 -4.74
C ASP A 92 8.15 4.13 -3.51
N LEU A 93 8.24 3.49 -2.34
CA LEU A 93 8.13 4.29 -1.12
C LEU A 93 9.28 5.29 -1.14
N SER A 94 8.94 6.57 -1.00
CA SER A 94 9.91 7.67 -1.07
C SER A 94 11.19 7.28 -0.32
N PRO A 95 12.39 7.42 -0.90
CA PRO A 95 13.65 7.00 -0.26
C PRO A 95 13.81 7.56 1.15
N ARG A 96 13.24 8.75 1.40
CA ARG A 96 13.14 9.37 2.73
C ARG A 96 12.41 8.48 3.75
N ILE A 97 11.32 7.83 3.39
CA ILE A 97 10.61 6.89 4.28
C ILE A 97 11.47 5.66 4.54
N ILE A 98 12.12 5.12 3.50
CA ILE A 98 13.03 3.96 3.58
C ILE A 98 14.23 4.24 4.48
N GLU A 99 14.77 5.44 4.41
CA GLU A 99 15.90 5.86 5.24
C GLU A 99 15.46 6.10 6.70
N LEU A 100 14.28 6.67 6.91
CA LEU A 100 13.67 6.84 8.23
C LEU A 100 13.29 5.47 8.86
N PHE A 101 12.97 4.45 8.05
CA PHE A 101 12.79 3.06 8.51
C PHE A 101 14.06 2.42 9.06
N LYS A 102 15.25 2.85 8.63
CA LYS A 102 16.52 2.33 9.16
C LYS A 102 16.84 2.88 10.55
N GLN A 103 16.25 4.01 10.93
CA GLN A 103 16.58 4.72 12.18
C GLN A 103 15.53 4.61 13.29
N SER A 104 14.29 4.23 12.98
CA SER A 104 13.19 4.15 13.98
C SER A 104 12.89 2.70 14.41
N PRO A 105 12.26 2.46 15.58
CA PRO A 105 11.84 1.13 16.05
C PRO A 105 10.72 0.56 15.16
N GLY A 106 11.10 0.13 13.96
CA GLY A 106 10.24 -0.24 12.83
C GLY A 106 9.55 -1.60 12.95
N ALA A 107 9.30 -2.11 14.16
CA ALA A 107 8.60 -3.37 14.35
C ALA A 107 7.17 -3.29 13.79
N TYR A 108 6.43 -2.22 14.10
CA TYR A 108 5.06 -2.02 13.62
C TYR A 108 4.98 -1.83 12.11
N PHE A 109 5.88 -1.04 11.52
CA PHE A 109 5.85 -0.83 10.07
C PHE A 109 6.32 -2.07 9.30
N ARG A 110 7.31 -2.83 9.81
CA ARG A 110 7.67 -4.11 9.22
C ARG A 110 6.49 -5.09 9.25
N LEU A 111 5.68 -5.08 10.31
CA LEU A 111 4.45 -5.87 10.38
C LEU A 111 3.41 -5.40 9.36
N LEU A 112 3.16 -4.10 9.28
CA LEU A 112 2.23 -3.51 8.31
C LEU A 112 2.67 -3.76 6.87
N PHE A 113 3.97 -3.64 6.59
CA PHE A 113 4.56 -3.90 5.29
C PHE A 113 4.49 -5.37 4.91
N ARG A 114 4.83 -6.29 5.83
CA ARG A 114 4.66 -7.73 5.61
C ARG A 114 3.19 -8.10 5.38
N GLN A 115 2.26 -7.44 6.07
CA GLN A 115 0.83 -7.63 5.87
C GLN A 115 0.38 -7.11 4.50
N PHE A 116 0.90 -5.98 4.06
CA PHE A 116 0.67 -5.44 2.72
C PHE A 116 1.25 -6.34 1.61
N GLU A 117 2.49 -6.80 1.74
CA GLU A 117 3.08 -7.77 0.81
C GLU A 117 2.30 -9.10 0.79
N GLY A 118 1.88 -9.59 1.96
CA GLY A 118 1.06 -10.79 2.06
C GLY A 118 -0.35 -10.60 1.49
N TRP A 119 -0.88 -9.38 1.49
CA TRP A 119 -2.10 -9.05 0.76
C TRP A 119 -1.84 -9.00 -0.75
N LEU A 120 -0.80 -8.31 -1.21
CA LEU A 120 -0.41 -8.25 -2.63
C LEU A 120 -0.24 -9.65 -3.21
N LYS A 121 0.48 -10.53 -2.51
CA LYS A 121 0.69 -11.91 -2.94
C LYS A 121 -0.59 -12.73 -3.00
N ARG A 122 -1.53 -12.54 -2.07
CA ARG A 122 -2.82 -13.26 -2.10
C ARG A 122 -3.82 -12.68 -3.10
N GLY A 123 -3.77 -11.38 -3.34
CA GLY A 123 -4.65 -10.68 -4.27
C GLY A 123 -4.24 -10.85 -5.74
N PHE A 124 -2.93 -11.00 -6.00
CA PHE A 124 -2.39 -11.06 -7.36
C PHE A 124 -1.66 -12.37 -7.70
N GLY A 125 -1.11 -13.09 -6.72
CA GLY A 125 -0.54 -14.41 -6.92
C GLY A 125 -1.65 -15.44 -7.03
N GLY A 126 -1.91 -15.91 -8.25
CA GLY A 126 -2.60 -17.17 -8.45
C GLY A 126 -1.81 -18.30 -7.81
N ASP A 127 -2.55 -19.26 -7.24
CA ASP A 127 -2.09 -20.46 -6.52
C ASP A 127 -0.75 -21.05 -6.99
#